data_AF-A0A1H0MCF0-F1
#
_entry.id   AF-A0A1H0MCF0-F1
#
_cell.length_a   1.000
_cell.length_b   1.000
_cell.length_c   1.000
_cell.angle_alpha   90.00
_cell.angle_beta   90.00
_cell.angle_gamma   90.00
#
_symmetry.space_group_name_H-M   'P 1'
#
loop_
_entity.id
_entity.type
_entity.pdbx_description
1 polymer ?
#
loop_
_entity_poly.entity_id
_entity_poly.type
_entity_poly.pdbx_seq_one_letter_code
_entity_poly.pdbx_strand_id
1 'polypeptide(L)'
;MRWFLLMWFAPMSFLALWLGLASNDINFGMLFFSRALYDHVFGLYAAALGVAPETLPPLVVRALVLDSLIVLSIFAFRRRRAIAAWFVAQRQRGSGPAKTASLSSAP
;
A
#
# COMPACT_ATOMS: atom_id res chain seq x y z
N MET A 1 12.24 0.45 -14.58
CA MET A 1 10.90 0.48 -13.94
C MET A 1 10.94 0.14 -12.46
N ARG A 2 11.61 -0.95 -12.03
CA ARG A 2 11.68 -1.34 -10.61
C ARG A 2 12.24 -0.23 -9.71
N TRP A 3 13.37 0.35 -10.09
CA TRP A 3 14.00 1.46 -9.35
C TRP A 3 13.14 2.72 -9.29
N PHE A 4 12.46 3.08 -10.38
CA PHE A 4 11.54 4.21 -10.41
C PHE A 4 10.37 4.00 -9.44
N LEU A 5 9.76 2.80 -9.42
CA LEU A 5 8.70 2.47 -8.49
C LEU A 5 9.19 2.46 -7.04
N LEU A 6 10.39 1.93 -6.77
CA LEU A 6 10.94 1.89 -5.42
C LEU A 6 11.25 3.30 -4.89
N MET A 7 11.89 4.13 -5.71
CA MET A 7 12.24 5.51 -5.38
C MET A 7 11.01 6.40 -5.22
N TRP A 8 9.92 6.10 -5.94
CA TRP A 8 8.64 6.78 -5.78
C TRP A 8 7.84 6.27 -4.57
N PHE A 9 7.82 4.95 -4.34
CA PHE A 9 7.07 4.33 -3.26
C PHE A 9 7.69 4.59 -1.89
N ALA A 10 9.01 4.76 -1.81
CA ALA A 10 9.72 5.06 -0.56
C ALA A 10 9.22 6.34 0.13
N PRO A 11 9.23 7.54 -0.50
CA PRO A 11 8.74 8.76 0.14
C PRO A 11 7.24 8.72 0.41
N MET A 12 6.45 8.10 -0.48
CA MET A 12 5.00 7.96 -0.28
C MET A 12 4.67 7.06 0.91
N SER A 13 5.37 5.93 1.03
CA SER A 13 5.20 5.01 2.16
C SER A 13 5.67 5.68 3.44
N PHE A 14 6.79 6.41 3.42
CA PHE A 14 7.26 7.15 4.59
C PHE A 14 6.23 8.16 5.08
N LEU A 15 5.62 8.94 4.17
CA LEU A 15 4.58 9.90 4.50
C LEU A 15 3.34 9.20 5.07
N ALA A 16 2.87 8.13 4.43
CA ALA A 16 1.73 7.34 4.91
C ALA A 16 2.00 6.73 6.30
N LEU A 17 3.21 6.22 6.51
CA LEU A 17 3.64 5.65 7.79
C LEU A 17 3.64 6.75 8.84
N TRP A 18 4.30 7.88 8.58
CA TRP A 18 4.33 9.01 9.50
C TRP A 18 2.92 9.49 9.86
N LEU A 19 2.05 9.67 8.86
CA LEU A 19 0.68 10.11 9.05
C LEU A 19 -0.11 9.13 9.94
N GLY A 20 0.03 7.83 9.70
CA GLY A 20 -0.64 6.79 10.47
C GLY A 20 -0.07 6.61 11.87
N LEU A 21 1.25 6.67 12.04
CA LEU A 21 1.87 6.55 13.36
C LEU A 21 1.53 7.75 14.23
N ALA A 22 1.72 8.96 13.70
CA ALA A 22 1.50 10.18 14.47
C ALA A 22 0.01 10.39 14.78
N SER A 23 -0.91 9.99 13.90
CA SER A 23 -2.34 10.03 14.22
C SER A 23 -2.73 9.07 15.35
N ASN A 24 -2.06 7.91 15.45
CA ASN A 24 -2.29 6.89 16.48
C ASN A 24 -1.40 7.09 17.73
N ASP A 25 -0.69 8.22 17.83
CA ASP A 25 0.25 8.55 18.91
C ASP A 25 1.36 7.50 19.12
N ILE A 26 1.77 6.83 18.04
CA ILE A 26 2.87 5.86 18.03
C ILE A 26 4.17 6.64 17.79
N ASN A 27 4.69 7.22 18.85
CA ASN A 27 5.79 8.18 18.75
C ASN A 27 7.19 7.59 18.99
N PHE A 28 7.31 6.42 19.62
CA PHE A 28 8.58 5.76 19.98
C PHE A 28 9.55 6.66 20.77
N GLY A 29 9.05 7.68 21.48
CA GLY A 29 9.88 8.70 22.15
C GLY A 29 10.49 9.76 21.22
N MET A 30 10.16 9.75 19.93
CA MET A 30 10.57 10.77 18.97
C MET A 30 9.49 11.83 18.81
N LEU A 31 9.87 13.11 18.90
CA LEU A 31 8.96 14.24 18.65
C LEU A 31 8.34 14.22 17.26
N PHE A 32 9.07 13.69 16.27
CA PHE A 32 8.61 13.66 14.88
C PHE A 32 7.32 12.85 14.70
N PHE A 33 7.18 11.72 15.40
CA PHE A 33 6.00 10.86 15.32
C PHE A 33 4.96 11.18 16.40
N SER A 34 5.12 12.30 17.10
CA SER A 34 4.18 12.72 18.14
C SER A 34 2.89 13.28 17.55
N ARG A 35 1.79 13.07 18.27
CA ARG A 35 0.51 13.67 17.91
C ARG A 35 0.55 15.21 17.95
N ALA A 36 1.32 15.78 18.87
CA ALA A 36 1.48 17.23 18.98
C ALA A 36 2.10 17.87 17.73
N LEU A 37 3.17 17.27 17.18
CA LEU A 37 3.77 17.77 15.93
C LEU A 37 2.79 17.61 14.77
N TYR A 38 2.11 16.48 14.68
CA TYR A 38 1.10 16.23 13.67
C TYR A 38 0.00 17.30 13.68
N ASP A 39 -0.60 17.56 14.84
CA ASP A 39 -1.67 18.56 14.97
C ASP A 39 -1.15 19.98 14.67
N HIS A 40 0.11 20.29 15.04
CA HIS A 40 0.73 21.58 14.74
C HIS A 40 0.96 21.78 13.23
N VAL A 41 1.49 20.76 12.55
CA VAL A 41 1.73 20.79 11.11
C VAL A 41 0.41 20.94 10.35
N PHE A 42 -0.61 20.15 10.70
CA PHE A 42 -1.93 20.26 10.08
C PHE A 42 -2.62 21.59 10.40
N GLY A 43 -2.46 22.12 11.62
CA GLY A 43 -2.95 23.44 12.00
C GLY A 43 -2.34 24.56 11.15
N LEU A 44 -1.02 24.51 10.91
CA LEU A 44 -0.33 25.49 10.07
C LEU A 44 -0.82 25.44 8.61
N TYR A 45 -0.93 24.24 8.04
CA TYR A 45 -1.45 24.09 6.67
C TYR A 45 -2.93 24.48 6.57
N ALA A 46 -3.74 24.15 7.57
CA ALA A 46 -5.14 24.52 7.62
C ALA A 46 -5.34 26.03 7.64
N ALA A 47 -4.56 26.74 8.46
CA ALA A 47 -4.55 28.19 8.51
C ALA A 47 -4.09 28.80 7.17
N ALA A 48 -3.08 28.23 6.52
CA ALA A 48 -2.61 28.69 5.22
C ALA A 48 -3.64 28.48 4.09
N LEU A 49 -4.39 27.36 4.12
CA LEU A 49 -5.43 27.04 3.14
C LEU A 49 -6.80 27.65 3.46
N GLY A 50 -7.00 28.19 4.67
CA GLY A 50 -8.30 28.70 5.12
C GLY A 50 -9.34 27.59 5.35
N VAL A 51 -8.92 26.38 5.71
CA VAL A 51 -9.78 25.22 5.96
C VAL A 51 -9.67 24.74 7.40
N ALA A 52 -10.61 23.92 7.87
CA ALA A 52 -10.53 23.33 9.20
C ALA A 52 -9.44 22.24 9.27
N PRO A 53 -8.60 22.21 10.32
CA PRO A 53 -7.48 21.26 10.42
C PRO A 53 -7.94 19.80 10.49
N GLU A 54 -9.11 19.50 11.06
CA GLU A 54 -9.67 18.15 11.05
C GLU A 54 -9.99 17.60 9.66
N THR A 55 -10.15 18.47 8.65
CA THR A 55 -10.49 18.05 7.29
C THR A 55 -9.26 17.66 6.47
N LEU A 56 -8.07 18.17 6.83
CA LEU A 56 -6.85 17.96 6.04
C LEU A 56 -6.33 16.51 6.09
N PRO A 57 -6.17 15.87 7.25
CA PRO A 57 -5.66 14.51 7.28
C PRO A 57 -6.47 13.50 6.45
N PRO A 58 -7.81 13.42 6.55
CA PRO A 58 -8.57 12.48 5.73
C PRO A 58 -8.48 12.80 4.23
N LEU A 59 -8.31 14.08 3.84
CA LEU A 59 -8.06 14.45 2.45
C LEU A 59 -6.70 13.94 1.96
N VAL A 60 -5.64 14.10 2.77
CA VAL A 60 -4.29 13.58 2.45
C VAL A 60 -4.31 12.06 2.31
N VAL A 61 -4.97 11.33 3.22
CA VAL A 61 -5.13 9.87 3.12
C VAL A 61 -5.80 9.49 1.81
N ARG A 62 -6.92 10.14 1.46
CA ARG A 62 -7.65 9.85 0.22
C ARG A 62 -6.80 10.10 -1.01
N ALA A 63 -6.05 11.20 -1.04
CA ALA A 63 -5.13 11.52 -2.12
C ALA A 63 -4.05 10.44 -2.27
N LEU A 64 -3.45 10.01 -1.16
CA LEU A 64 -2.36 9.03 -1.16
C LEU A 64 -2.84 7.63 -1.59
N VAL A 65 -4.04 7.23 -1.16
CA VAL A 65 -4.69 5.98 -1.59
C VAL A 65 -5.02 6.01 -3.08
N LEU A 66 -5.60 7.12 -3.56
CA LEU A 66 -5.95 7.27 -4.98
C LEU A 66 -4.71 7.25 -5.87
N ASP A 67 -3.66 8.00 -5.50
CA ASP A 67 -2.39 8.05 -6.21
C ASP A 67 -1.72 6.66 -6.27
N SER A 68 -1.70 5.95 -5.14
CA SER A 68 -1.21 4.56 -5.07
C SER A 68 -2.01 3.61 -5.96
N LEU A 69 -3.34 3.73 -5.97
CA LEU A 69 -4.21 2.93 -6.85
C LEU A 69 -3.93 3.19 -8.32
N ILE A 70 -3.73 4.45 -8.71
CA ILE A 70 -3.43 4.82 -10.09
C ILE A 70 -2.09 4.22 -10.52
N VAL A 71 -1.04 4.38 -9.71
CA VAL A 71 0.29 3.84 -10.04
C VAL A 71 0.27 2.30 -10.11
N LEU A 72 -0.39 1.63 -9.17
CA LEU A 72 -0.55 0.19 -9.20
C LEU A 72 -1.38 -0.27 -10.40
N SER A 73 -2.42 0.48 -10.78
CA SER A 73 -3.26 0.18 -11.94
C SER A 73 -2.48 0.30 -13.26
N ILE A 74 -1.69 1.37 -13.42
CA ILE A 74 -0.81 1.55 -14.58
C ILE A 74 0.23 0.43 -14.65
N PHE A 75 0.85 0.09 -13.51
CA PHE A 75 1.82 -0.99 -13.44
C PHE A 75 1.19 -2.35 -13.80
N ALA A 76 0.02 -2.65 -13.24
CA ALA A 76 -0.72 -3.88 -13.51
C ALA A 76 -1.13 -3.95 -14.99
N PHE A 77 -1.58 -2.86 -15.58
CA PHE A 77 -1.97 -2.81 -16.99
C PHE A 77 -0.78 -3.04 -17.94
N ARG A 78 0.40 -2.46 -17.63
CA ARG A 78 1.63 -2.68 -18.40
C ARG A 78 2.13 -4.12 -18.29
N ARG A 79 1.93 -4.74 -17.13
CA ARG A 79 2.41 -6.10 -16.84
C ARG A 79 1.32 -7.17 -16.93
N ARG A 80 0.15 -6.82 -17.47
CA ARG A 80 -1.07 -7.66 -17.52
C ARG A 80 -0.82 -9.07 -18.04
N ARG A 81 0.01 -9.22 -19.08
CA ARG A 81 0.35 -10.54 -19.65
C ARG A 81 1.19 -11.40 -18.71
N ALA A 82 2.16 -10.81 -18.02
CA ALA A 82 3.00 -11.53 -17.07
C ALA A 82 2.26 -11.83 -15.75
N ILE A 83 1.35 -10.95 -15.32
CA ILE A 83 0.49 -11.18 -14.16
C ILE A 83 -0.53 -12.29 -14.48
N ALA A 84 -1.14 -12.27 -15.66
CA ALA A 84 -2.04 -13.34 -16.10
C ALA A 84 -1.31 -14.68 -16.21
N ALA A 85 -0.11 -14.70 -16.80
CA ALA A 85 0.70 -15.91 -16.86
C ALA A 85 1.09 -16.43 -15.46
N TRP A 86 1.43 -15.54 -14.52
CA TRP A 86 1.69 -15.90 -13.13
C TRP A 86 0.46 -16.48 -12.43
N PHE A 87 -0.72 -15.87 -12.61
CA PHE A 87 -1.98 -16.38 -12.06
C PHE A 87 -2.36 -17.74 -12.64
N VAL A 88 -2.21 -17.94 -13.95
CA VAL A 88 -2.47 -19.22 -14.62
C VAL A 88 -1.48 -20.29 -14.13
N ALA A 89 -0.19 -19.97 -14.02
CA ALA A 89 0.82 -20.88 -13.50
C ALA A 89 0.58 -21.25 -12.03
N GLN A 90 0.12 -20.30 -11.21
CA GLN A 90 -0.22 -20.55 -9.80
C GLN A 90 -1.46 -21.47 -9.68
N ARG A 91 -2.46 -21.29 -10.56
CA ARG A 91 -3.66 -22.15 -10.61
C ARG A 91 -3.30 -23.57 -11.04
N GLN A 92 -2.39 -23.73 -12.01
CA GLN A 92 -1.90 -25.04 -12.44
C GLN A 92 -1.04 -25.74 -11.37
N ARG A 93 -0.29 -24.98 -10.55
CA ARG A 93 0.46 -25.52 -9.40
C ARG A 93 -0.42 -26.04 -8.27
N GLY A 94 -1.62 -25.46 -8.09
CA GLY A 94 -2.64 -25.97 -7.17
C GLY A 94 -3.43 -27.17 -7.72
N SER A 95 -3.27 -27.50 -9.01
CA SER A 95 -3.92 -28.62 -9.70
C SER A 95 -2.90 -29.70 -10.10
N GLY A 96 -1.95 -30.02 -9.22
CA GLY A 96 -1.12 -31.21 -9.40
C GLY A 96 -1.99 -32.48 -9.41
N PRO A 97 -1.67 -33.48 -10.23
CA PRO A 97 -2.54 -34.62 -10.46
C PRO A 97 -2.85 -35.30 -9.13
N ALA A 98 -4.14 -35.44 -8.81
CA ALA A 98 -4.56 -36.35 -7.76
C ALA A 98 -3.86 -37.68 -8.02
N LYS A 99 -3.01 -38.11 -7.08
CA LYS A 99 -2.33 -39.40 -7.14
C LYS A 99 -3.40 -40.49 -7.26
N THR A 100 -3.75 -40.87 -8.49
CA THR A 100 -4.30 -42.19 -8.80
C THR A 100 -3.15 -43.18 -8.69
N ALA A 101 -2.56 -43.26 -7.50
CA ALA A 101 -1.60 -44.28 -7.15
C ALA A 101 -2.40 -45.37 -6.44
N SER A 102 -2.57 -46.48 -7.16
CA SER A 102 -2.62 -47.82 -6.59
C SER A 102 -3.80 -48.13 -5.65
N LEU A 103 -4.95 -48.47 -6.24
CA LEU A 103 -5.80 -49.53 -5.70
C LEU A 103 -6.08 -50.63 -6.75
N SER A 104 -5.31 -50.66 -7.84
CA SER A 104 -5.27 -51.80 -8.77
C SER A 104 -4.14 -52.75 -8.36
N SER A 105 -4.32 -53.47 -7.26
CA SER A 105 -3.61 -54.72 -7.00
C SER A 105 -4.56 -55.75 -6.40
N ALA A 106 -5.46 -56.22 -7.26
CA ALA A 106 -5.90 -57.61 -7.42
C ALA A 106 -6.70 -58.30 -6.26
N PRO A 107 -7.41 -59.39 -6.61
CA PRO A 107 -8.58 -59.96 -5.91
C PRO A 107 -8.26 -61.00 -4.84
#